data_AF-A0A6N8V0I6-F1
#
_entry.id   AF-A0A6N8V0I6-F1
#
_cell.length_a   1.000
_cell.length_b   1.000
_cell.length_c   1.000
_cell.angle_alpha   90.00
_cell.angle_beta   90.00
_cell.angle_gamma   90.00
#
_symmetry.space_group_name_H-M   'P 1'
#
loop_
_entity.id
_entity.type
_entity.pdbx_description
1 polymer ?
#
loop_
_entity_poly.entity_id
_entity_poly.type
_entity_poly.pdbx_seq_one_letter_code
_entity_poly.pdbx_strand_id
1 'polypeptide(L)'
;MTEVDYGEFDPSEVALSMPWTRNTISRDPDPEDAPARLTDVSTSRSRGYDRVVFSFSPELPGYRFTQTAESGGGCDGTEPLSDAPGHVVVEFTRAVSNEGGSPLVGDRNRSTDFPALADAVQACDQDDTVRWLLGTSGVVDYRILEIMGEPRLVVDLRHP
;
A
#
# COMPACT_ATOMS: atom_id res chain seq x y z
N MET A 1 -8.51 -7.73 25.44
CA MET A 1 -8.14 -8.02 24.04
C MET A 1 -8.84 -6.97 23.19
N THR A 2 -8.11 -6.08 22.54
CA THR A 2 -8.70 -5.12 21.60
C THR A 2 -9.13 -5.88 20.36
N GLU A 3 -10.43 -5.83 20.04
CA GLU A 3 -11.00 -6.37 18.82
C GLU A 3 -10.34 -5.69 17.60
N VAL A 4 -9.88 -6.48 16.64
CA VAL A 4 -9.31 -5.98 15.40
C VAL A 4 -10.47 -5.53 14.52
N ASP A 5 -10.52 -4.24 14.18
CA ASP A 5 -11.48 -3.76 13.18
C ASP A 5 -11.05 -4.21 11.78
N TYR A 6 -11.75 -5.17 11.19
CA TYR A 6 -11.51 -5.64 9.83
C TYR A 6 -12.19 -4.76 8.77
N GLY A 7 -13.01 -3.79 9.17
CA GLY A 7 -13.78 -2.94 8.27
C GLY A 7 -14.80 -3.77 7.47
N GLU A 8 -14.69 -3.73 6.14
CA GLU A 8 -15.58 -4.48 5.22
C GLU A 8 -15.18 -5.95 4.99
N PHE A 9 -14.02 -6.39 5.50
CA PHE A 9 -13.51 -7.74 5.24
C PHE A 9 -14.03 -8.76 6.24
N ASP A 10 -14.38 -9.96 5.75
CA ASP A 10 -14.75 -11.07 6.62
C ASP A 10 -13.52 -11.59 7.40
N PRO A 11 -13.57 -11.71 8.74
CA PRO A 11 -12.43 -12.16 9.53
C PRO A 11 -11.88 -13.54 9.13
N SER A 12 -12.70 -14.40 8.51
CA SER A 12 -12.29 -15.73 8.07
C SER A 12 -11.45 -15.71 6.78
N GLU A 13 -11.49 -14.62 6.01
CA GLU A 13 -10.69 -14.43 4.79
C GLU A 13 -9.34 -13.76 5.05
N VAL A 14 -9.16 -13.22 6.27
CA VAL A 14 -7.93 -12.56 6.70
C VAL A 14 -6.90 -13.61 7.09
N ALA A 15 -5.89 -13.78 6.23
CA ALA A 15 -4.79 -14.70 6.49
C ALA A 15 -3.80 -14.14 7.51
N LEU A 16 -3.61 -12.82 7.51
CA LEU A 16 -2.68 -12.13 8.39
C LEU A 16 -3.26 -10.79 8.83
N SER A 17 -3.09 -10.48 10.12
CA SER A 17 -3.38 -9.16 10.67
C SER A 17 -2.22 -8.74 11.57
N MET A 18 -1.55 -7.65 11.20
CA MET A 18 -0.50 -7.08 12.04
C MET A 18 -1.06 -6.03 13.00
N PRO A 19 -0.49 -5.90 14.21
CA PRO A 19 -0.84 -4.80 15.10
C PRO A 19 -0.30 -3.46 14.55
N TRP A 20 -0.84 -2.36 15.08
CA TRP A 20 -0.33 -1.01 14.81
C TRP A 20 1.16 -0.89 15.12
N THR A 21 1.91 -0.28 14.20
CA THR A 21 3.36 -0.11 14.30
C THR A 21 3.83 1.12 13.54
N ARG A 22 5.08 1.50 13.79
CA ARG A 22 5.88 2.44 12.97
C ARG A 22 7.12 1.79 12.37
N ASN A 23 7.41 0.56 12.79
CA ASN A 23 8.57 -0.19 12.33
C ASN A 23 8.36 -0.69 10.91
N THR A 24 9.44 -1.01 10.21
CA THR A 24 9.38 -1.68 8.91
C THR A 24 8.63 -3.00 9.03
N ILE A 25 7.73 -3.24 8.08
CA ILE A 25 7.10 -4.53 7.84
C ILE A 25 7.57 -5.03 6.48
N SER A 26 7.97 -6.29 6.37
CA SER A 26 8.32 -6.89 5.09
C SER A 26 7.93 -8.36 5.01
N ARG A 27 7.61 -8.80 3.80
CA ARG A 27 7.44 -10.20 3.42
C ARG A 27 8.21 -10.44 2.13
N ASP A 28 9.09 -11.43 2.13
CA ASP A 28 9.78 -11.84 0.92
C ASP A 28 8.80 -12.53 -0.04
N PRO A 29 8.95 -12.34 -1.37
CA PRO A 29 8.21 -13.12 -2.34
C PRO A 29 8.73 -14.57 -2.36
N ASP A 30 7.86 -15.54 -2.63
CA ASP A 30 8.35 -16.85 -3.08
C ASP A 30 9.00 -16.63 -4.46
N PRO A 31 10.21 -17.15 -4.76
CA PRO A 31 10.82 -16.98 -6.06
C PRO A 31 10.14 -17.78 -7.19
N GLU A 32 9.32 -18.78 -6.87
CA GLU A 32 8.71 -19.69 -7.86
C GLU A 32 7.38 -19.18 -8.44
N ASP A 33 6.66 -18.28 -7.77
CA ASP A 33 5.36 -17.80 -8.26
C ASP A 33 5.52 -16.95 -9.54
N ALA A 34 4.44 -16.63 -10.24
CA ALA A 34 4.48 -15.60 -11.27
C ALA A 34 4.48 -14.19 -10.64
N PRO A 35 4.97 -13.14 -11.33
CA PRO A 35 4.79 -11.78 -10.85
C PRO A 35 3.31 -11.44 -10.65
N ALA A 36 2.98 -10.88 -9.49
CA ALA A 36 1.61 -10.48 -9.18
C ALA A 36 1.23 -9.21 -9.96
N ARG A 37 0.02 -9.20 -10.50
CA ARG A 37 -0.55 -8.04 -11.21
C ARG A 37 -1.27 -7.15 -10.23
N LEU A 38 -0.89 -5.89 -10.12
CA LEU A 38 -1.68 -4.89 -9.40
C LEU A 38 -2.90 -4.53 -10.25
N THR A 39 -4.08 -4.93 -9.78
CA THR A 39 -5.34 -4.82 -10.53
C THR A 39 -6.22 -3.65 -10.09
N ASP A 40 -6.10 -3.24 -8.83
CA ASP A 40 -6.82 -2.08 -8.31
C ASP A 40 -6.08 -1.44 -7.12
N VAL A 41 -6.30 -0.14 -6.94
CA VAL A 41 -5.94 0.59 -5.72
C VAL A 41 -7.13 1.44 -5.32
N SER A 42 -7.60 1.27 -4.09
CA SER A 42 -8.70 2.05 -3.54
C SER A 42 -8.32 2.67 -2.20
N THR A 43 -8.97 3.80 -1.90
CA THR A 43 -8.78 4.53 -0.65
C THR A 43 -10.13 4.79 -0.01
N SER A 44 -10.21 4.70 1.31
CA SER A 44 -11.43 4.99 2.06
C SER A 44 -11.12 5.58 3.43
N ARG A 45 -12.10 6.30 3.99
CA ARG A 45 -12.02 6.87 5.34
C ARG A 45 -12.89 6.05 6.29
N SER A 46 -12.31 5.65 7.41
CA SER A 46 -12.99 4.93 8.48
C SER A 46 -12.93 5.72 9.79
N ARG A 47 -13.56 5.19 10.85
CA ARG A 47 -13.49 5.82 12.17
C ARG A 47 -12.14 5.50 12.82
N GLY A 48 -11.27 6.50 12.93
CA GLY A 48 -9.99 6.40 13.63
C GLY A 48 -8.81 5.94 12.76
N TYR A 49 -9.06 5.64 11.48
CA TYR A 49 -8.03 5.36 10.48
C TYR A 49 -8.53 5.63 9.07
N ASP A 50 -7.59 5.84 8.16
CA ASP A 50 -7.82 5.81 6.72
C ASP A 50 -7.26 4.51 6.17
N ARG A 51 -7.84 4.02 5.08
CA ARG A 51 -7.50 2.72 4.50
C ARG A 51 -7.08 2.89 3.06
N VAL A 52 -6.02 2.16 2.69
CA VAL A 52 -5.59 1.94 1.31
C VAL A 52 -5.63 0.44 1.05
N VAL A 53 -6.24 0.02 -0.05
CA VAL A 53 -6.32 -1.39 -0.45
C VAL A 53 -5.64 -1.55 -1.80
N PHE A 54 -4.67 -2.45 -1.86
CA PHE A 54 -4.02 -2.89 -3.10
C PHE A 54 -4.54 -4.27 -3.47
N SER A 55 -5.20 -4.40 -4.62
CA SER A 55 -5.76 -5.67 -5.09
C SER A 55 -4.86 -6.30 -6.14
N PHE A 56 -4.62 -7.60 -6.01
CA PHE A 56 -3.70 -8.34 -6.86
C PHE A 56 -4.32 -9.58 -7.50
N SER A 57 -3.67 -10.06 -8.56
CA SER A 57 -3.98 -11.35 -9.18
C SER A 57 -2.69 -12.01 -9.69
N PRO A 58 -2.55 -13.35 -9.58
CA PRO A 58 -3.46 -14.27 -8.88
C PRO A 58 -3.25 -14.31 -7.36
N GLU A 59 -2.22 -13.64 -6.85
CA GLU A 59 -1.76 -13.75 -5.46
C GLU A 59 -1.09 -12.45 -4.98
N LEU A 60 -0.69 -12.41 -3.71
CA LEU A 60 0.03 -11.27 -3.15
C LEU A 60 1.52 -11.32 -3.51
N PRO A 61 2.12 -10.21 -3.97
CA PRO A 61 3.56 -10.12 -4.16
C PRO A 61 4.32 -10.13 -2.83
N GLY A 62 5.65 -10.13 -2.91
CA GLY A 62 6.48 -9.69 -1.79
C GLY A 62 6.25 -8.20 -1.54
N TYR A 63 6.43 -7.74 -0.31
CA TYR A 63 6.23 -6.34 0.03
C TYR A 63 7.14 -5.83 1.13
N ARG A 64 7.35 -4.52 1.15
CA ARG A 64 8.07 -3.79 2.20
C ARG A 64 7.42 -2.44 2.46
N PHE A 65 7.21 -2.13 3.73
CA PHE A 65 6.68 -0.87 4.22
C PHE A 65 7.74 -0.12 5.02
N THR A 66 7.95 1.15 4.70
CA THR A 66 8.90 2.01 5.44
C THR A 66 8.31 3.41 5.62
N GLN A 67 8.54 4.02 6.79
CA GLN A 67 8.22 5.44 6.99
C GLN A 67 9.41 6.33 6.63
N THR A 68 9.10 7.48 6.03
CA THR A 68 10.08 8.54 5.76
C THR A 68 9.40 9.90 5.85
N ALA A 69 10.21 10.95 6.02
CA ALA A 69 9.78 12.34 5.85
C ALA A 69 10.11 12.87 4.44
N GLU A 70 10.80 12.07 3.63
CA GLU A 70 11.15 12.42 2.26
C GLU A 70 9.96 12.14 1.35
N SER A 71 9.59 13.12 0.53
CA SER A 71 8.54 13.02 -0.49
C SER A 71 8.84 12.03 -1.62
N GLY A 72 9.97 11.33 -1.54
CA GLY A 72 10.43 10.36 -2.52
C GLY A 72 10.59 10.97 -3.90
N GLY A 73 10.67 10.10 -4.89
CA GLY A 73 10.54 10.48 -6.28
C GLY A 73 10.20 9.30 -7.16
N GLY A 74 10.22 9.52 -8.47
CA GLY A 74 10.05 8.49 -9.50
C GLY A 74 11.04 7.33 -9.36
N CYS A 75 11.09 6.41 -10.33
CA CYS A 75 12.10 5.34 -10.31
C CYS A 75 13.55 5.88 -10.21
N ASP A 76 13.80 7.09 -10.70
CA ASP A 76 15.06 7.84 -10.63
C ASP A 76 15.25 8.65 -9.33
N GLY A 77 14.20 8.83 -8.54
CA GLY A 77 14.24 9.46 -7.22
C GLY A 77 14.47 10.97 -7.21
N THR A 78 14.31 11.69 -8.33
CA THR A 78 14.73 13.11 -8.39
C THR A 78 13.62 14.15 -8.20
N GLU A 79 12.34 13.83 -8.47
CA GLU A 79 11.23 14.79 -8.35
C GLU A 79 10.24 14.40 -7.24
N PRO A 80 9.88 15.32 -6.33
CA PRO A 80 8.90 15.04 -5.28
C PRO A 80 7.53 14.72 -5.88
N LEU A 81 6.91 13.65 -5.39
CA LEU A 81 5.61 13.18 -5.89
C LEU A 81 4.43 13.61 -5.00
N SER A 82 4.72 14.08 -3.78
CA SER A 82 3.75 14.45 -2.75
C SER A 82 4.30 15.60 -1.90
N ASP A 83 3.45 16.55 -1.53
CA ASP A 83 3.75 17.64 -0.60
C ASP A 83 3.36 17.29 0.86
N ALA A 84 2.96 16.04 1.13
CA ALA A 84 2.57 15.61 2.46
C ALA A 84 3.76 15.70 3.45
N PRO A 85 3.50 15.99 4.74
CA PRO A 85 4.55 16.16 5.75
C PRO A 85 5.25 14.86 6.19
N GLY A 86 4.74 13.70 5.79
CA GLY A 86 5.39 12.41 5.98
C GLY A 86 4.84 11.38 4.99
N HIS A 87 5.48 10.22 4.91
CA HIS A 87 5.11 9.20 3.93
C HIS A 87 5.27 7.79 4.48
N VAL A 88 4.40 6.89 4.01
CA VAL A 88 4.63 5.44 4.04
C VAL A 88 4.97 4.99 2.62
N VAL A 89 6.19 4.52 2.43
CA VAL A 89 6.64 3.89 1.18
C VAL A 89 6.21 2.43 1.19
N VAL A 90 5.47 2.04 0.16
CA VAL A 90 5.03 0.67 -0.08
C VAL A 90 5.75 0.16 -1.32
N GLU A 91 6.64 -0.80 -1.15
CA GLU A 91 7.36 -1.42 -2.25
C GLU A 91 6.90 -2.86 -2.42
N PHE A 92 6.40 -3.18 -3.60
CA PHE A 92 6.02 -4.53 -3.99
C PHE A 92 7.10 -5.14 -4.87
N THR A 93 7.52 -6.37 -4.56
CA THR A 93 8.53 -7.11 -5.32
C THR A 93 7.92 -8.32 -6.00
N ARG A 94 8.39 -8.60 -7.22
CA ARG A 94 7.74 -9.53 -8.15
C ARG A 94 6.30 -9.10 -8.41
N ALA A 95 6.13 -7.81 -8.69
CA ALA A 95 4.86 -7.20 -9.00
C ALA A 95 4.96 -6.38 -10.30
N VAL A 96 3.85 -6.28 -11.01
CA VAL A 96 3.71 -5.44 -12.19
C VAL A 96 2.44 -4.60 -12.11
N SER A 97 2.50 -3.36 -12.59
CA SER A 97 1.33 -2.48 -12.68
C SER A 97 1.05 -1.99 -14.10
N ASN A 98 1.86 -2.42 -15.07
CA ASN A 98 1.66 -2.19 -16.49
C ASN A 98 1.83 -3.53 -17.24
N GLU A 99 1.03 -3.74 -18.29
CA GLU A 99 1.15 -4.88 -19.20
C GLU A 99 1.07 -4.40 -20.64
N GLY A 100 2.00 -4.83 -21.49
CA GLY A 100 2.01 -4.45 -22.91
C GLY A 100 2.10 -2.93 -23.13
N GLY A 101 2.69 -2.20 -22.19
CA GLY A 101 2.79 -0.73 -22.20
C GLY A 101 1.51 -0.01 -21.74
N SER A 102 0.49 -0.73 -21.28
CA SER A 102 -0.75 -0.15 -20.75
C SER A 102 -0.80 -0.30 -19.22
N PRO A 103 -1.22 0.73 -18.48
CA PRO A 103 -1.40 0.62 -17.04
C PRO A 103 -2.55 -0.32 -16.68
N LEU A 104 -2.33 -1.14 -15.67
CA LEU A 104 -3.32 -2.04 -15.09
C LEU A 104 -4.26 -1.31 -14.12
N VAL A 105 -3.75 -0.26 -13.46
CA VAL A 105 -4.55 0.64 -12.60
C VAL A 105 -4.69 1.99 -13.29
N GLY A 106 -5.93 2.45 -13.47
CA GLY A 106 -6.23 3.69 -14.19
C GLY A 106 -5.78 4.95 -13.45
N ASP A 107 -6.22 5.11 -12.20
CA ASP A 107 -5.79 6.21 -11.34
C ASP A 107 -4.52 5.81 -10.58
N ARG A 108 -3.46 6.61 -10.72
CA ARG A 108 -2.13 6.38 -10.11
C ARG A 108 -1.67 7.56 -9.27
N ASN A 109 -2.50 8.60 -9.15
CA ASN A 109 -2.23 9.76 -8.32
C ASN A 109 -3.56 10.22 -7.73
N ARG A 110 -3.84 9.75 -6.52
CA ARG A 110 -5.07 10.06 -5.77
C ARG A 110 -4.74 11.10 -4.72
N SER A 111 -5.44 12.23 -4.74
CA SER A 111 -5.46 13.17 -3.61
C SER A 111 -6.70 12.92 -2.75
N THR A 112 -6.57 13.07 -1.43
CA THR A 112 -7.65 12.82 -0.47
C THR A 112 -7.69 13.90 0.61
N ASP A 113 -8.89 14.22 1.10
CA ASP A 113 -9.09 15.11 2.25
C ASP A 113 -9.24 14.33 3.57
N PHE A 114 -8.56 13.18 3.68
CA PHE A 114 -8.71 12.29 4.84
C PHE A 114 -7.77 12.72 5.99
N PRO A 115 -8.08 12.37 7.26
CA PRO A 115 -7.30 12.87 8.39
C PRO A 115 -5.83 12.42 8.44
N ALA A 116 -5.53 11.19 8.00
CA ALA A 116 -4.20 10.60 8.01
C ALA A 116 -3.60 10.46 6.62
N LEU A 117 -4.41 10.19 5.58
CA LEU A 117 -3.98 10.07 4.19
C LEU A 117 -4.24 11.38 3.42
N ALA A 118 -3.19 11.97 2.87
CA ALA A 118 -3.26 13.15 2.00
C ALA A 118 -3.28 12.75 0.51
N ASP A 119 -2.48 11.76 0.14
CA ASP A 119 -2.40 11.25 -1.22
C ASP A 119 -1.89 9.81 -1.28
N ALA A 120 -2.17 9.14 -2.40
CA ALA A 120 -1.61 7.83 -2.74
C ALA A 120 -1.14 7.88 -4.20
N VAL A 121 0.18 7.85 -4.37
CA VAL A 121 0.84 8.06 -5.67
C VAL A 121 1.68 6.84 -6.02
N GLN A 122 1.52 6.33 -7.24
CA GLN A 122 2.45 5.34 -7.76
C GLN A 122 3.76 6.03 -8.14
N ALA A 123 4.83 5.67 -7.45
CA ALA A 123 6.14 6.27 -7.61
C ALA A 123 7.01 5.54 -8.63
N CYS A 124 6.90 4.23 -8.75
CA CYS A 124 7.72 3.46 -9.68
C CYS A 124 7.00 2.18 -10.16
N ASP A 125 7.34 1.76 -11.38
CA ASP A 125 7.09 0.42 -11.92
C ASP A 125 8.27 0.06 -12.83
N GLN A 126 9.27 -0.62 -12.28
CA GLN A 126 10.49 -1.01 -12.99
C GLN A 126 11.07 -2.28 -12.37
N ASP A 127 11.67 -3.15 -13.20
CA ASP A 127 12.38 -4.35 -12.77
C ASP A 127 11.61 -5.20 -11.75
N ASP A 128 10.35 -5.52 -12.08
CA ASP A 128 9.39 -6.27 -11.25
C ASP A 128 9.16 -5.65 -9.85
N THR A 129 9.39 -4.35 -9.73
CA THR A 129 9.17 -3.57 -8.52
C THR A 129 8.14 -2.48 -8.78
N VAL A 130 7.03 -2.54 -8.04
CA VAL A 130 6.00 -1.50 -8.04
C VAL A 130 6.07 -0.76 -6.71
N ARG A 131 6.32 0.55 -6.75
CA ARG A 131 6.37 1.40 -5.56
C ARG A 131 5.20 2.36 -5.52
N TRP A 132 4.55 2.44 -4.36
CA TRP A 132 3.59 3.47 -4.01
C TRP A 132 4.10 4.30 -2.84
N LEU A 133 3.77 5.58 -2.89
CA LEU A 133 3.99 6.54 -1.83
C LEU A 133 2.63 6.93 -1.27
N LEU A 134 2.43 6.71 0.02
CA LEU A 134 1.24 7.18 0.74
C LEU A 134 1.63 8.44 1.49
N GLY A 135 1.19 9.60 1.02
CA GLY A 135 1.35 10.87 1.71
C GLY A 135 0.52 10.88 2.98
N THR A 136 1.18 11.09 4.12
CA THR A 136 0.56 11.06 5.45
C THR A 136 0.65 12.41 6.16
N SER A 137 -0.23 12.63 7.15
CA SER A 137 -0.25 13.85 7.98
C SER A 137 1.00 14.08 8.86
N GLY A 138 2.02 13.23 8.72
CA GLY A 138 3.27 13.20 9.47
C GLY A 138 3.69 11.75 9.74
N VAL A 139 4.39 11.51 10.85
CA VAL A 139 4.65 10.15 11.33
C VAL A 139 3.37 9.56 11.91
N VAL A 140 2.80 8.57 11.23
CA VAL A 140 1.57 7.85 11.63
C VAL A 140 1.86 6.42 12.07
N ASP A 141 1.03 5.86 12.96
CA ASP A 141 0.98 4.41 13.15
C ASP A 141 0.26 3.80 11.95
N TYR A 142 0.73 2.66 11.47
CA TYR A 142 0.05 1.90 10.43
C TYR A 142 -0.04 0.41 10.79
N ARG A 143 -0.99 -0.30 10.18
CA ARG A 143 -1.10 -1.76 10.24
C ARG A 143 -1.45 -2.32 8.88
N ILE A 144 -1.24 -3.62 8.71
CA ILE A 144 -1.59 -4.33 7.48
C ILE A 144 -2.50 -5.52 7.73
N LEU A 145 -3.35 -5.82 6.75
CA LEU A 145 -4.11 -7.07 6.65
C LEU A 145 -3.82 -7.72 5.29
N GLU A 146 -3.63 -9.04 5.28
CA GLU A 146 -3.60 -9.83 4.04
C GLU A 146 -4.93 -10.58 3.89
N ILE A 147 -5.58 -10.39 2.76
CA ILE A 147 -6.80 -11.12 2.35
C ILE A 147 -6.40 -12.05 1.21
N MET A 148 -6.67 -13.35 1.32
CA MET A 148 -6.18 -14.34 0.33
C MET A 148 -7.26 -14.87 -0.61
N GLY A 149 -8.54 -14.83 -0.24
CA GLY A 149 -9.65 -15.28 -1.10
C GLY A 149 -9.78 -14.43 -2.36
N GLU A 150 -9.67 -13.12 -2.19
CA GLU A 150 -9.35 -12.15 -3.22
C GLU A 150 -8.05 -11.46 -2.79
N PRO A 151 -6.91 -11.70 -3.45
CA PRO A 151 -5.61 -11.22 -2.99
C PRO A 151 -5.60 -9.70 -2.80
N ARG A 152 -5.65 -9.25 -1.55
CA ARG A 152 -5.65 -7.83 -1.19
C ARG A 152 -4.69 -7.59 -0.05
N LEU A 153 -3.87 -6.55 -0.20
CA LEU A 153 -3.08 -6.01 0.89
C LEU A 153 -3.72 -4.70 1.34
N VAL A 154 -4.19 -4.72 2.58
CA VAL A 154 -4.87 -3.59 3.21
C VAL A 154 -3.87 -2.87 4.09
N VAL A 155 -3.81 -1.55 3.99
CA VAL A 155 -2.99 -0.68 4.82
C VAL A 155 -3.91 0.29 5.53
N ASP A 156 -3.95 0.23 6.86
CA ASP A 156 -4.65 1.22 7.66
C ASP A 156 -3.66 2.21 8.25
N LEU A 157 -3.96 3.50 8.11
CA LEU A 157 -3.19 4.63 8.62
C LEU A 157 -3.99 5.27 9.75
N ARG A 158 -3.43 5.27 10.96
CA ARG A 158 -4.14 5.76 12.13
C ARG A 158 -4.34 7.27 12.05
N HIS A 159 -5.55 7.73 12.42
CA HIS A 159 -5.81 9.16 12.58
C HIS A 159 -4.89 9.76 13.67
N PRO A 160 -4.47 11.04 13.51
CA PRO A 160 -3.64 11.74 14.49
C PRO A 160 -4.33 11.96 15.84
#